data_AF-A0A2P5E1G0-F1
#
_entry.id   AF-A0A2P5E1G0-F1
#
_cell.length_a   1.000
_cell.length_b   1.000
_cell.length_c   1.000
_cell.angle_alpha   90.00
_cell.angle_beta   90.00
_cell.angle_gamma   90.00
#
_symmetry.space_group_name_H-M   'P 1'
#
loop_
_entity.id
_entity.type
_entity.pdbx_description
1 polymer ?
#
loop_
_entity_poly.entity_id
_entity_poly.type
_entity_poly.pdbx_seq_one_letter_code
_entity_poly.pdbx_strand_id
1 'polypeptide(L)'
;LAEKQQMLEDLSKERLAKENSEERVKELEKVVSEYPDRMREATNEAVHNALEEFKTTEVRELEEKASDIASSTIIYNIFCEHPDFDFSILGEDVVELVESWKGDKGKTDDEGGASPSE
;
A
#
# COMPACT_ATOMS: atom_id res chain seq x y z
N LEU A 1 -6.08 37.35 67.78
CA LEU A 1 -7.31 37.48 66.96
C LEU A 1 -6.97 37.47 65.46
N ALA A 2 -6.04 38.32 65.00
CA ALA A 2 -5.58 38.34 63.61
C ALA A 2 -5.01 36.99 63.10
N GLU A 3 -4.14 36.34 63.87
CA GLU A 3 -3.54 35.04 63.49
C GLU A 3 -4.59 33.93 63.32
N LYS A 4 -5.63 33.91 64.16
CA LYS A 4 -6.73 32.96 64.05
C LYS A 4 -7.59 33.21 62.81
N GLN A 5 -7.78 34.48 62.44
CA GLN A 5 -8.50 34.86 61.22
C GLN A 5 -7.74 34.41 59.98
N GLN A 6 -6.43 34.67 59.95
CA GLN A 6 -5.55 34.28 58.84
C GLN A 6 -5.53 32.75 58.65
N MET A 7 -5.37 32.00 59.74
CA MET A 7 -5.37 30.53 59.69
C MET A 7 -6.66 29.95 59.11
N LEU A 8 -7.83 30.56 59.39
CA LEU A 8 -9.11 30.12 58.83
C LEU A 8 -9.24 30.44 57.33
N GLU A 9 -8.67 31.57 56.89
CA GLU A 9 -8.64 31.94 55.48
C GLU A 9 -7.68 31.05 54.67
N ASP A 10 -6.53 30.71 55.25
CA ASP A 10 -5.58 29.79 54.62
C ASP A 10 -6.18 28.38 54.50
N LEU A 11 -6.87 27.91 55.54
CA LEU A 11 -7.58 26.62 55.51
C LEU A 11 -8.69 26.57 54.45
N SER A 12 -9.41 27.68 54.24
CA SER A 12 -10.47 27.72 53.22
C SER A 12 -9.89 27.72 51.81
N LYS A 13 -8.80 28.44 51.57
CA LYS A 13 -8.05 28.42 50.30
C LYS A 13 -7.46 27.05 50.01
N GLU A 14 -6.85 26.41 51.00
CA GLU A 14 -6.30 25.06 50.87
C GLU A 14 -7.40 24.04 50.53
N ARG A 15 -8.56 24.12 51.19
CA ARG A 15 -9.70 23.24 50.89
C ARG A 15 -10.20 23.41 49.45
N LEU A 16 -10.32 24.65 48.98
CA LEU A 16 -10.74 24.93 47.60
C LEU A 16 -9.71 24.41 46.59
N ALA A 17 -8.42 24.61 46.86
CA ALA A 17 -7.35 24.11 46.01
C ALA A 17 -7.33 22.58 45.95
N LYS A 18 -7.61 21.91 47.08
CA LYS A 18 -7.73 20.46 47.15
C LYS A 18 -8.94 19.94 46.37
N GLU A 19 -10.10 20.56 46.49
CA GLU A 19 -11.29 20.16 45.72
C GLU A 19 -11.04 20.30 44.20
N ASN A 20 -10.41 21.40 43.78
CA ASN A 20 -10.02 21.60 42.39
C ASN A 20 -9.02 20.52 41.90
N SER A 21 -8.04 20.15 42.72
CA SER A 21 -7.09 19.10 42.34
C SER A 21 -7.74 17.72 42.27
N GLU A 22 -8.66 17.39 43.18
CA GLU A 22 -9.44 16.15 43.13
C GLU A 22 -10.34 16.05 41.89
N GLU A 23 -10.95 17.16 41.46
CA GLU A 23 -11.72 17.21 40.21
C GLU A 23 -10.84 16.94 38.98
N ARG A 24 -9.65 17.57 38.91
CA ARG A 24 -8.69 17.35 37.84
C ARG A 24 -8.17 15.91 37.80
N VAL A 25 -7.97 15.28 38.96
CA VAL A 25 -7.58 13.87 39.03
C VAL A 25 -8.66 12.97 38.44
N LYS A 26 -9.94 13.20 38.78
CA LYS A 26 -11.06 12.42 38.21
C LYS A 26 -11.16 12.58 36.69
N GLU A 27 -10.95 13.79 36.17
CA GLU A 27 -10.93 14.02 34.72
C GLU A 27 -9.79 13.27 34.04
N LEU A 28 -8.58 13.31 34.62
CA LEU A 28 -7.44 12.56 34.11
C LEU A 28 -7.66 11.04 34.17
N GLU A 29 -8.21 10.52 35.27
CA GLU A 29 -8.56 9.10 35.39
C GLU A 29 -9.56 8.68 34.30
N LYS A 30 -10.56 9.51 34.01
CA LYS A 30 -11.50 9.26 32.91
C LYS A 30 -10.77 9.20 31.57
N VAL A 31 -9.94 10.19 31.25
CA VAL A 31 -9.17 10.22 30.00
C VAL A 31 -8.27 8.99 29.87
N VAL A 32 -7.57 8.61 30.94
CA VAL A 32 -6.70 7.44 30.97
C VAL A 32 -7.50 6.15 30.77
N SER A 33 -8.70 6.06 31.34
CA SER A 33 -9.57 4.88 31.19
C SER A 33 -10.09 4.71 29.75
N GLU A 34 -10.36 5.81 29.04
CA GLU A 34 -10.89 5.80 27.67
C GLU A 34 -9.79 5.72 26.61
N TYR A 35 -8.56 6.12 26.94
CA TYR A 35 -7.44 6.19 25.98
C TYR A 35 -7.17 4.88 25.22
N PRO A 36 -7.14 3.68 25.87
CA PRO A 36 -6.88 2.43 25.16
C PRO A 36 -7.93 2.12 24.10
N ASP A 37 -9.19 2.44 24.37
CA ASP A 37 -10.30 2.19 23.47
C ASP A 37 -10.25 3.14 22.28
N ARG A 38 -10.02 4.44 22.52
CA ARG A 38 -9.84 5.43 21.46
C ARG A 38 -8.65 5.11 20.55
N MET A 39 -7.53 4.68 21.14
CA MET A 39 -6.35 4.28 20.37
C MET A 39 -6.63 3.03 19.51
N ARG A 40 -7.35 2.06 20.05
CA ARG A 40 -7.74 0.85 19.31
C ARG A 40 -8.69 1.19 18.16
N GLU A 41 -9.67 2.06 18.39
CA GLU A 41 -10.61 2.52 17.36
C GLU A 41 -9.88 3.25 16.24
N ALA A 42 -9.03 4.24 16.57
CA ALA A 42 -8.24 4.99 15.59
C ALA A 42 -7.30 4.08 14.78
N THR A 43 -6.71 3.08 15.43
CA THR A 43 -5.82 2.11 14.77
C THR A 43 -6.61 1.23 13.81
N ASN A 44 -7.77 0.72 14.23
CA ASN A 44 -8.63 -0.11 13.40
C ASN A 44 -9.15 0.66 12.17
N GLU A 45 -9.54 1.93 12.35
CA GLU A 45 -9.96 2.79 11.26
C GLU A 45 -8.82 3.03 10.26
N ALA A 46 -7.62 3.36 10.76
CA ALA A 46 -6.45 3.56 9.91
C ALA A 46 -6.09 2.29 9.11
N VAL A 47 -6.11 1.11 9.77
CA VAL A 47 -5.83 -0.17 9.11
C VAL A 47 -6.90 -0.49 8.06
N HIS A 48 -8.17 -0.28 8.38
CA HIS A 48 -9.26 -0.51 7.44
C HIS A 48 -9.13 0.38 6.19
N ASN A 49 -8.86 1.67 6.38
CA ASN A 49 -8.71 2.60 5.27
C ASN A 49 -7.50 2.24 4.39
N ALA A 50 -6.36 1.90 5.01
CA ALA A 50 -5.18 1.46 4.26
C ALA A 50 -5.43 0.17 3.46
N LEU A 51 -6.21 -0.77 4.01
CA LEU A 51 -6.57 -2.01 3.32
C LEU A 51 -7.49 -1.77 2.13
N GLU A 52 -8.50 -0.92 2.28
CA GLU A 52 -9.40 -0.59 1.18
C GLU A 52 -8.67 0.19 0.08
N GLU A 53 -7.79 1.13 0.44
CA GLU A 53 -6.92 1.80 -0.52
C GLU A 53 -6.08 0.78 -1.31
N PHE A 54 -5.37 -0.12 -0.61
CA PHE A 54 -4.55 -1.18 -1.22
C PHE A 54 -5.35 -2.07 -2.19
N LYS A 55 -6.56 -2.48 -1.83
CA LYS A 55 -7.43 -3.28 -2.71
C LYS A 55 -7.85 -2.52 -3.97
N THR A 56 -8.12 -1.22 -3.83
CA THR A 56 -8.61 -0.43 -4.97
C THR A 56 -7.48 -0.04 -5.93
N THR A 57 -6.24 0.12 -5.47
CA THR A 57 -5.10 0.52 -6.31
C THR A 57 -4.22 -0.67 -6.68
N GLU A 58 -3.43 -1.16 -5.72
CA GLU A 58 -2.35 -2.12 -5.94
C GLU A 58 -2.87 -3.47 -6.47
N VAL A 59 -3.97 -3.98 -5.94
CA VAL A 59 -4.55 -5.27 -6.40
C VAL A 59 -5.01 -5.17 -7.84
N ARG A 60 -5.69 -4.08 -8.21
CA ARG A 60 -6.17 -3.86 -9.57
C ARG A 60 -5.00 -3.74 -10.57
N GLU A 61 -3.96 -2.99 -10.22
CA GLU A 61 -2.76 -2.90 -11.07
C GLU A 61 -2.06 -4.26 -11.22
N LEU A 62 -2.04 -5.07 -10.16
CA LEU A 62 -1.45 -6.40 -10.20
C LEU A 62 -2.28 -7.36 -11.08
N GLU A 63 -3.61 -7.29 -10.98
CA GLU A 63 -4.53 -8.07 -11.83
C GLU A 63 -4.38 -7.70 -13.31
N GLU A 64 -4.27 -6.41 -13.64
CA GLU A 64 -4.04 -5.93 -15.00
C GLU A 64 -2.71 -6.45 -15.55
N LYS A 65 -1.61 -6.28 -14.80
CA LYS A 65 -0.29 -6.80 -15.19
C LYS A 65 -0.30 -8.33 -15.37
N ALA A 66 -0.98 -9.06 -14.49
CA ALA A 66 -1.10 -10.51 -14.62
C ALA A 66 -1.89 -10.91 -15.88
N SER A 67 -2.94 -10.16 -16.22
CA SER A 67 -3.72 -10.33 -17.45
C SER A 67 -2.86 -10.08 -18.70
N ASP A 68 -2.05 -9.02 -18.70
CA ASP A 68 -1.14 -8.70 -19.80
C ASP A 68 -0.08 -9.78 -20.01
N ILE A 69 0.49 -10.30 -18.91
CA ILE A 69 1.45 -11.40 -18.95
C ILE A 69 0.80 -12.67 -19.50
N ALA A 70 -0.40 -13.01 -19.02
CA ALA A 70 -1.13 -14.20 -19.49
C ALA A 70 -1.45 -14.09 -20.98
N SER A 71 -1.93 -12.92 -21.42
CA SER A 71 -2.25 -12.64 -22.81
C SER A 71 -1.00 -12.72 -23.69
N SER A 72 0.10 -12.06 -23.29
CA SER A 72 1.38 -12.12 -23.99
C SER A 72 1.93 -13.54 -24.08
N THR A 73 1.77 -14.34 -23.03
CA THR A 73 2.20 -15.75 -23.02
C THR A 73 1.41 -16.59 -24.03
N ILE A 74 0.09 -16.39 -24.11
CA ILE A 74 -0.76 -17.07 -25.10
C ILE A 74 -0.33 -16.68 -26.52
N ILE A 75 -0.11 -15.38 -26.77
CA ILE A 75 0.35 -14.86 -28.06
C ILE A 75 1.71 -15.46 -28.43
N TYR A 76 2.64 -15.53 -27.48
CA TYR A 76 3.96 -16.13 -27.68
C TYR A 76 3.89 -17.60 -28.08
N ASN A 77 3.03 -18.37 -27.40
CA ASN A 77 2.86 -19.80 -27.72
C ASN A 77 2.31 -19.97 -29.15
N ILE A 78 1.32 -19.17 -29.56
CA ILE A 78 0.81 -19.17 -30.94
C ILE A 78 1.92 -18.78 -31.92
N PHE A 79 2.71 -17.76 -31.62
CA PHE A 79 3.82 -17.32 -32.47
C PHE A 79 4.85 -18.42 -32.70
N CYS A 80 5.15 -19.20 -31.66
CA CYS A 80 6.08 -20.33 -31.74
C CYS A 80 5.51 -21.55 -32.49
N GLU A 81 4.26 -21.92 -32.23
CA GLU A 81 3.63 -23.13 -32.79
C GLU A 81 3.01 -22.91 -34.18
N HIS A 82 2.63 -21.67 -34.48
CA HIS A 82 1.91 -21.27 -35.70
C HIS A 82 2.57 -20.03 -36.33
N PRO A 83 3.76 -20.18 -36.96
CA PRO A 83 4.52 -19.05 -37.49
C PRO A 83 3.81 -18.28 -38.61
N ASP A 84 2.85 -18.91 -39.29
CA ASP A 84 2.06 -18.33 -40.38
C ASP A 84 0.73 -17.70 -39.91
N PHE A 85 0.47 -17.66 -38.60
CA PHE A 85 -0.73 -17.05 -38.04
C PHE A 85 -0.75 -15.53 -38.30
N ASP A 86 -1.88 -15.02 -38.78
CA ASP A 86 -2.07 -13.59 -39.02
C ASP A 86 -2.45 -12.86 -37.71
N PHE A 87 -1.44 -12.31 -37.04
CA PHE A 87 -1.62 -11.55 -35.80
C PHE A 87 -2.29 -10.19 -35.98
N SER A 88 -2.42 -9.68 -37.22
CA SER A 88 -3.08 -8.39 -37.47
C SER A 88 -4.55 -8.38 -37.06
N ILE A 89 -5.19 -9.56 -36.99
CA ILE A 89 -6.56 -9.71 -36.51
C ILE A 89 -6.75 -9.35 -35.03
N LEU A 90 -5.66 -9.37 -34.25
CA LEU A 90 -5.67 -9.10 -32.81
C LEU A 90 -5.34 -7.62 -32.49
N GLY A 91 -5.01 -6.81 -33.49
CA GLY A 91 -4.72 -5.39 -33.36
C GLY A 91 -3.25 -5.01 -33.51
N GLU A 92 -2.99 -3.72 -33.65
CA GLU A 92 -1.66 -3.15 -33.90
C GLU A 92 -0.67 -3.42 -32.77
N ASP A 93 -1.11 -3.30 -31.51
CA ASP A 93 -0.27 -3.56 -30.33
C ASP A 93 0.29 -5.00 -30.29
N VAL A 94 -0.52 -5.98 -30.70
CA VAL A 94 -0.08 -7.39 -30.77
C VAL A 94 0.91 -7.59 -31.92
N VAL A 95 0.73 -6.89 -33.03
CA VAL A 95 1.67 -6.94 -34.16
C VAL A 95 3.02 -6.37 -33.73
N GLU A 96 3.05 -5.19 -33.09
CA GLU A 96 4.28 -4.58 -32.57
C GLU A 96 4.99 -5.52 -31.57
N LEU A 97 4.23 -6.14 -30.66
CA LEU A 97 4.76 -7.11 -29.70
C LEU A 97 5.41 -8.31 -30.41
N VAL A 98 4.74 -8.92 -31.40
CA VAL A 98 5.26 -10.07 -32.15
C VAL A 98 6.49 -9.69 -32.98
N GLU A 99 6.50 -8.50 -33.57
CA GLU A 99 7.65 -7.96 -34.30
C GLU A 99 8.87 -7.77 -33.40
N SER A 100 8.66 -7.34 -32.15
CA SER A 100 9.74 -7.21 -31.16
C SER A 100 10.47 -8.54 -30.91
N TRP A 101 9.77 -9.67 -30.93
CA TRP A 101 10.35 -11.00 -30.74
C TRP A 101 11.11 -11.51 -31.97
N LYS A 102 10.68 -11.12 -33.19
CA LYS A 102 11.41 -11.47 -34.42
C LYS A 102 12.81 -10.84 -34.45
N GLY A 103 12.95 -9.62 -33.90
CA GLY A 103 14.24 -8.93 -33.79
C GLY A 103 15.26 -9.64 -32.88
N ASP A 104 14.80 -10.37 -31.87
CA ASP A 104 15.67 -11.09 -30.93
C ASP A 104 16.12 -12.46 -31.44
N LYS A 105 15.29 -13.14 -32.23
CA LYS A 105 15.60 -14.45 -32.84
C LYS A 105 16.70 -14.39 -33.90
N GLY A 106 16.91 -13.22 -34.52
CA GLY A 106 17.92 -12.99 -35.57
C GLY A 106 19.36 -12.83 -35.09
N LYS A 107 19.63 -12.87 -33.77
CA LYS A 107 20.99 -12.73 -33.20
C LYS A 107 21.68 -14.04 -32.86
N THR A 108 20.98 -15.17 -32.91
CA THR A 108 21.54 -16.48 -32.53
C THR A 108 21.95 -17.37 -33.71
N ASP A 109 21.65 -16.98 -34.95
CA ASP A 109 22.01 -17.75 -36.14
C ASP A 109 23.05 -17.01 -37.00
N ASP A 110 24.33 -17.32 -36.71
CA ASP A 110 25.42 -17.49 -37.69
C ASP A 110 26.15 -16.25 -38.26
N GLU A 111 26.92 -15.56 -37.41
CA GLU A 111 28.31 -15.21 -37.75
C GLU A 111 29.17 -16.48 -37.63
N GLY A 112 29.46 -17.15 -38.76
CA GLY A 112 30.27 -18.37 -38.72
C GLY A 112 30.78 -18.90 -40.05
N GLY A 113 30.79 -18.06 -41.10
CA GLY A 113 31.40 -18.43 -42.38
C GLY A 113 32.92 -18.55 -42.29
N ALA A 114 33.44 -19.78 -42.32
CA ALA A 114 34.81 -20.06 -42.75
C ALA A 114 34.91 -21.48 -43.33
N SER A 115 34.80 -21.58 -44.66
CA SER A 115 35.25 -22.75 -45.43
C SER A 115 36.77 -22.94 -45.30
N PRO A 116 37.29 -24.16 -45.16
CA PRO A 116 38.64 -24.46 -45.59
C PRO A 116 38.61 -24.98 -47.03
N SER A 117 39.33 -24.28 -47.91
CA SER A 117 39.75 -24.80 -49.20
C SER A 117 41.00 -25.67 -49.02
N GLU A 118 40.96 -26.85 -49.66
CA GLU A 118 42.03 -27.85 -49.92
C GLU A 118 42.83 -28.46 -48.74
#